data_AF-A0A916LHL7-F1
#
_entry.id   AF-A0A916LHL7-F1
#
_cell.length_a   1.000
_cell.length_b   1.000
_cell.length_c   1.000
_cell.angle_alpha   90.00
_cell.angle_beta   90.00
_cell.angle_gamma   90.00
#
_symmetry.space_group_name_H-M   'P 1'
#
loop_
_entity.id
_entity.type
_entity.pdbx_description
1 polymer ?
#
loop_
_entity_poly.entity_id
_entity_poly.type
_entity_poly.pdbx_seq_one_letter_code
_entity_poly.pdbx_strand_id
1 'polypeptide(L)' 'MLTFTDDDFKRAIQDETGIRPTWSPESYPDAVEDVRQSLRRIEVNPFVTKHTSLRGFVFDVATGKLNEVTP' A
#
# COMPACT_ATOMS: atom_id res chain seq x y z
N MET A 1 5.87 0.71 -1.48
CA MET A 1 6.95 1.67 -1.24
C MET A 1 7.15 2.55 -2.47
N LEU A 2 7.38 3.84 -2.25
CA LEU A 2 7.56 4.84 -3.30
C LEU A 2 8.93 4.78 -4.00
N THR A 3 9.92 4.15 -3.38
CA THR A 3 11.34 4.27 -3.76
C THR A 3 11.84 3.19 -4.71
N PHE A 4 11.04 2.15 -4.97
CA PHE A 4 11.39 1.05 -5.89
C PHE A 4 10.12 0.32 -6.36
N THR A 5 10.25 -0.42 -7.46
CA THR A 5 9.20 -1.31 -7.97
C THR A 5 9.33 -2.71 -7.38
N ASP A 6 8.23 -3.46 -7.37
CA ASP A 6 8.23 -4.87 -6.95
C ASP A 6 9.25 -5.70 -7.74
N ASP A 7 9.38 -5.44 -9.05
CA ASP A 7 10.28 -6.20 -9.91
C ASP A 7 11.75 -5.89 -9.62
N ASP A 8 12.09 -4.61 -9.40
CA ASP A 8 13.45 -4.23 -9.05
C ASP A 8 13.88 -4.84 -7.71
N PHE A 9 12.98 -4.83 -6.73
CA PHE A 9 13.24 -5.41 -5.42
C PHE A 9 13.35 -6.94 -5.47
N LYS A 10 12.45 -7.62 -6.20
CA LYS A 10 12.52 -9.08 -6.39
C LYS A 10 13.81 -9.49 -7.10
N ARG A 11 14.27 -8.70 -8.08
CA ARG A 11 15.53 -8.93 -8.78
C ARG A 11 16.72 -8.80 -7.83
N ALA A 12 16.77 -7.76 -7.01
CA ALA A 12 17.84 -7.58 -6.03
C ALA A 12 17.96 -8.78 -5.05
N ILE A 13 16.85 -9.30 -4.55
CA ILE A 13 16.85 -10.51 -3.70
C ILE A 13 17.35 -11.74 -4.46
N GLN A 14 16.94 -11.90 -5.72
CA GLN A 14 17.39 -13.01 -6.55
C GLN A 14 18.90 -12.93 -6.82
N ASP A 15 19.43 -11.74 -7.10
CA ASP A 15 20.86 -11.54 -7.36
C ASP A 15 21.70 -11.85 -6.10
N GLU A 16 21.18 -11.55 -4.91
CA GLU A 16 21.86 -11.82 -3.63
C GLU A 16 21.75 -13.29 -3.19
N THR A 17 20.59 -13.93 -3.38
CA THR A 17 20.29 -15.24 -2.78
C THR A 17 20.24 -16.38 -3.79
N GLY A 18 20.21 -16.07 -5.09
CA GLY A 18 19.94 -17.02 -6.17
C GLY A 18 18.47 -17.43 -6.32
N ILE A 19 17.58 -16.96 -5.44
CA ILE A 19 16.18 -17.38 -5.38
C ILE A 19 15.26 -16.17 -5.55
N ARG A 20 14.34 -16.25 -6.52
CA ARG A 20 13.29 -15.23 -6.67
C ARG A 20 12.19 -15.46 -5.63
N PRO A 21 11.84 -14.47 -4.78
CA PRO A 21 10.79 -14.64 -3.79
C PRO A 21 9.41 -14.78 -4.45
N THR A 22 8.55 -15.59 -3.84
CA THR A 22 7.20 -15.91 -4.34
C THR A 22 6.12 -14.93 -3.89
N TRP A 23 6.42 -14.11 -2.88
CA TRP A 23 5.54 -13.08 -2.34
C TRP A 23 5.71 -11.75 -3.07
N SER A 24 4.73 -10.85 -2.96
CA SER A 24 4.85 -9.48 -3.48
C SER A 24 5.28 -8.48 -2.41
N PRO A 25 6.23 -7.57 -2.71
CA PRO A 25 6.57 -6.45 -1.86
C PRO A 25 5.44 -5.42 -1.67
N GLU A 26 4.42 -5.42 -2.54
CA GLU A 26 3.28 -4.49 -2.49
C GLU A 26 3.75 -3.02 -2.58
N SER A 27 4.58 -2.73 -3.59
CA SER A 27 4.96 -1.37 -3.93
C SER A 27 3.78 -0.57 -4.46
N TYR A 28 3.79 0.73 -4.16
CA TYR A 28 2.71 1.65 -4.52
C TYR A 28 3.34 2.92 -5.09
N PRO A 29 2.95 3.35 -6.30
CA PRO A 29 3.49 4.56 -6.92
C PRO A 29 2.85 5.84 -6.36
N ASP A 30 1.64 5.73 -5.81
CA ASP A 30 0.88 6.83 -5.23
C ASP A 30 0.23 6.35 -3.92
N ALA A 31 0.60 6.98 -2.81
CA ALA A 31 0.09 6.62 -1.48
C ALA A 31 -1.39 6.96 -1.29
N VAL A 32 -1.88 8.03 -1.92
CA VAL A 32 -3.28 8.44 -1.82
C VAL A 32 -4.16 7.44 -2.56
N GLU A 33 -3.77 7.03 -3.76
CA GLU A 33 -4.53 6.05 -4.54
C GLU A 33 -4.50 4.65 -3.91
N ASP A 34 -3.35 4.23 -3.37
CA ASP A 34 -3.23 2.96 -2.64
C ASP A 34 -4.16 2.91 -1.40
N VAL A 35 -4.25 4.02 -0.66
CA VAL A 35 -5.21 4.15 0.44
C VAL A 35 -6.65 4.11 -0.08
N ARG A 36 -6.99 4.79 -1.18
CA ARG A 36 -8.35 4.69 -1.78
C ARG A 36 -8.70 3.26 -2.16
N GLN A 37 -7.77 2.53 -2.76
CA GLN A 37 -7.99 1.12 -3.11
C GLN A 37 -8.19 0.27 -1.86
N SER A 38 -7.43 0.51 -0.80
CA SER A 38 -7.59 -0.17 0.49
C SER A 38 -8.94 0.10 1.15
N LEU A 39 -9.43 1.35 1.10
CA LEU A 39 -10.76 1.72 1.60
C LEU A 39 -11.85 0.96 0.83
N ARG A 40 -11.81 0.97 -0.51
CA ARG A 40 -12.76 0.22 -1.35
C ARG A 40 -12.75 -1.28 -1.04
N ARG A 41 -11.57 -1.86 -0.81
CA ARG A 41 -11.45 -3.28 -0.43
C ARG A 41 -12.16 -3.59 0.87
N ILE A 42 -12.13 -2.68 1.85
CA ILE A 42 -12.81 -2.86 3.13
C ILE A 42 -14.33 -2.72 2.95
N GLU A 43 -14.79 -1.75 2.17
CA GLU A 43 -16.22 -1.50 1.91
C GLU A 43 -16.90 -2.68 1.22
N VAL A 44 -16.25 -3.29 0.23
CA VAL A 44 -16.80 -4.42 -0.53
C VAL A 44 -16.59 -5.78 0.16
N ASN A 45 -15.87 -5.83 1.28
CA ASN A 45 -15.56 -7.08 1.96
C ASN A 45 -16.79 -7.60 2.74
N PRO A 46 -17.33 -8.78 2.41
CA PRO A 46 -18.53 -9.31 3.06
C PRO A 46 -18.30 -9.67 4.55
N PHE A 47 -17.06 -9.79 4.98
CA PHE A 47 -16.69 -10.10 6.36
C PHE A 47 -16.49 -8.84 7.22
N VAL A 48 -16.36 -7.66 6.62
CA VAL A 48 -16.30 -6.38 7.34
C VAL A 48 -17.70 -5.74 7.32
N THR A 49 -18.53 -6.16 8.27
CA THR A 49 -19.97 -5.84 8.29
C THR A 49 -20.30 -4.44 8.83
N LYS A 50 -19.32 -3.71 9.38
CA LYS A 50 -19.48 -2.35 9.91
C LYS A 50 -18.29 -1.49 9.50
N HIS A 51 -18.50 -0.61 8.52
CA HIS A 51 -17.47 0.31 8.02
C HIS A 51 -17.94 1.78 7.97
N THR A 52 -19.01 2.15 8.69
CA THR A 52 -19.54 3.53 8.72
C THR A 52 -18.56 4.57 9.28
N SER A 53 -17.56 4.14 10.05
CA SER A 53 -16.49 4.98 10.59
C SER A 53 -15.15 4.78 9.87
N LEU A 54 -15.14 4.14 8.70
CA LEU A 54 -13.93 3.87 7.93
C LEU A 54 -13.34 5.18 7.39
N ARG A 55 -12.04 5.39 7.61
CA ARG A 55 -11.28 6.57 7.17
C ARG A 55 -9.88 6.15 6.76
N GLY A 56 -9.32 6.80 5.74
CA GLY A 56 -7.97 6.55 5.25
C GLY A 56 -7.11 7.79 5.39
N PHE A 57 -5.82 7.62 5.66
CA PHE A 57 -4.90 8.74 5.85
C PHE A 57 -3.53 8.44 5.24
N VAL A 58 -2.87 9.48 4.73
CA VAL A 58 -1.46 9.47 4.33
C VAL A 58 -0.68 10.37 5.28
N PHE A 59 0.35 9.80 5.90
CA PHE A 59 1.27 10.55 6.73
C PHE A 59 2.37 11.18 5.87
N ASP A 60 2.48 12.50 5.91
CA ASP A 60 3.56 13.25 5.27
C ASP A 60 4.74 13.36 6.24
N VAL A 61 5.80 12.61 5.95
CA VAL A 61 7.02 12.55 6.78
C VAL A 61 7.76 13.88 6.83
N ALA A 62 7.71 14.67 5.76
CA ALA A 62 8.44 15.93 5.68
C ALA A 62 7.80 17.02 6.55
N THR A 63 6.46 17.04 6.62
CA THR A 63 5.71 18.06 7.36
C THR A 63 5.14 17.56 8.70
N GLY A 64 5.14 16.26 8.94
CA GLY A 64 4.52 15.62 10.10
C GLY A 64 2.99 15.65 10.09
N LYS A 65 2.36 16.02 8.97
CA LYS A 65 0.91 16.12 8.85
C LYS A 65 0.28 14.77 8.47
N LEU A 66 -0.92 14.53 8.99
CA LEU A 66 -1.75 13.40 8.60
C LEU A 66 -2.86 13.93 7.68
N ASN A 67 -2.79 13.58 6.40
CA ASN A 67 -3.75 14.03 5.40
C ASN A 67 -4.81 12.94 5.21
N GLU A 68 -6.07 13.29 5.45
CA GLU A 68 -7.18 12.37 5.20
C GLU A 68 -7.40 12.19 3.70
N VAL A 69 -7.59 10.93 3.28
CA VAL A 69 -7.92 10.56 1.92
C VAL A 69 -9.43 10.53 1.80
N THR A 70 -9.99 11.51 1.10
CA THR A 70 -11.41 11.54 0.79
C THR A 70 -11.73 10.62 -0.40
N PRO A 71 -12.92 9.99 -0.41
CA PRO A 71 -13.42 9.20 -1.55
C PRO A 71 -13.34 9.95 -2.88
#